data_AF-A0A0G0H777-F1
#
_entry.id   AF-A0A0G0H777-F1
#
_cell.length_a   1.000
_cell.length_b   1.000
_cell.length_c   1.000
_cell.angle_alpha   90.00
_cell.angle_beta   90.00
_cell.angle_gamma   90.00
#
_symmetry.space_group_name_H-M   'P 1'
#
loop_
_entity.id
_entity.type
_entity.pdbx_description
1 polymer ?
#
loop_
_entity_poly.entity_id
_entity_poly.type
_entity_poly.pdbx_seq_one_letter_code
_entity_poly.pdbx_strand_id
1 'polypeptide(L)'
;RFIKREVWHKLGGLDASLGGGDDWDFQHRFYMHKYKTVKSTVHVIHYDGNLKLSKILRKEFVYGKNTLSYFKKYSKDKKYLFKQYSFLRKDFLLNLDKLVKDPVHAVGLFLMKTIEYMAVATGIIYSIFIKENVKIHGKS
;
A
#
# COMPACT_ATOMS: atom_id res chain seq x y z
N ARG A 1 -10.46 9.80 -3.88
CA ARG A 1 -11.13 9.20 -5.08
C ARG A 1 -12.61 9.54 -5.01
N PHE A 2 -13.29 9.69 -6.13
CA PHE A 2 -14.77 9.78 -6.19
C PHE A 2 -15.34 8.52 -6.82
N ILE A 3 -16.38 7.95 -6.22
CA ILE A 3 -17.02 6.69 -6.64
C ILE A 3 -18.53 6.91 -6.66
N LYS A 4 -19.23 6.36 -7.66
CA LYS A 4 -20.69 6.39 -7.69
C LYS A 4 -21.26 5.65 -6.48
N ARG A 5 -22.24 6.25 -5.81
CA ARG A 5 -22.88 5.70 -4.60
C ARG A 5 -23.41 4.27 -4.84
N GLU A 6 -24.05 4.04 -5.98
CA GLU A 6 -24.56 2.71 -6.36
C GLU A 6 -23.46 1.64 -6.43
N VAL A 7 -22.29 2.00 -6.98
CA VAL A 7 -21.14 1.08 -7.10
C VAL A 7 -20.52 0.82 -5.74
N TRP A 8 -20.42 1.85 -4.89
CA TRP A 8 -19.93 1.72 -3.52
C TRP A 8 -20.76 0.71 -2.72
N HIS A 9 -22.08 0.86 -2.73
CA HIS A 9 -23.00 -0.04 -2.03
C HIS A 9 -22.99 -1.44 -2.64
N LYS A 10 -22.99 -1.55 -3.97
CA LYS A 10 -22.93 -2.85 -4.66
C LYS A 10 -21.66 -3.63 -4.35
N LEU A 11 -20.53 -2.95 -4.15
CA LEU A 11 -19.28 -3.59 -3.76
C LEU A 11 -19.15 -3.78 -2.25
N GLY A 12 -20.04 -3.20 -1.43
CA GLY A 12 -20.00 -3.32 0.03
C GLY A 12 -18.95 -2.42 0.72
N GLY A 13 -18.51 -1.34 0.07
CA GLY A 13 -17.57 -0.38 0.67
C GLY A 13 -16.18 -0.95 1.00
N LEU A 14 -15.48 -0.31 1.93
CA LEU A 14 -14.16 -0.73 2.43
C LEU A 14 -14.29 -1.85 3.47
N ASP A 15 -13.32 -2.75 3.47
CA ASP A 15 -13.25 -3.85 4.42
C ASP A 15 -12.39 -3.48 5.63
N ALA A 16 -13.04 -3.05 6.70
CA ALA A 16 -12.39 -2.65 7.95
C ALA A 16 -11.58 -3.79 8.62
N SER A 17 -11.84 -5.05 8.26
CA SER A 17 -11.12 -6.19 8.83
C SER A 17 -9.67 -6.30 8.37
N LEU A 18 -9.32 -5.63 7.26
CA LEU A 18 -7.98 -5.69 6.71
C LEU A 18 -6.96 -4.87 7.52
N GLY A 19 -7.38 -3.83 8.25
CA GLY A 19 -6.48 -2.97 9.03
C GLY A 19 -5.48 -2.14 8.19
N GLY A 20 -5.33 -2.46 6.91
CA GLY A 20 -4.52 -1.75 5.91
C GLY A 20 -4.68 -2.42 4.54
N GLY A 21 -4.58 -1.64 3.46
CA GLY A 21 -4.77 -2.15 2.09
C GLY A 21 -6.23 -2.35 1.68
N ASP A 22 -7.19 -1.89 2.49
CA ASP A 22 -8.62 -1.81 2.17
C ASP A 22 -8.91 -1.00 0.89
N ASP A 23 -8.15 0.07 0.66
CA ASP A 23 -8.20 0.84 -0.60
C ASP A 23 -7.78 0.00 -1.82
N TRP A 24 -6.76 -0.85 -1.66
CA TRP A 24 -6.29 -1.76 -2.72
C TRP A 24 -7.27 -2.90 -2.96
N ASP A 25 -7.83 -3.45 -1.88
CA ASP A 25 -8.90 -4.44 -1.90
C ASP A 25 -10.12 -3.92 -2.67
N PHE A 26 -10.60 -2.72 -2.32
CA PHE A 26 -11.71 -2.10 -3.01
C PHE A 26 -11.41 -1.88 -4.49
N GLN A 27 -10.20 -1.38 -4.81
CA GLN A 27 -9.83 -1.16 -6.20
C GLN A 27 -9.74 -2.47 -6.99
N HIS A 28 -9.27 -3.55 -6.38
CA HIS A 28 -9.26 -4.86 -7.00
C HIS A 28 -10.68 -5.36 -7.27
N ARG A 29 -11.57 -5.33 -6.26
CA ARG A 29 -12.98 -5.68 -6.44
C ARG A 29 -13.65 -4.84 -7.51
N PHE A 30 -13.35 -3.54 -7.57
CA PHE A 30 -13.84 -2.63 -8.59
C PHE A 30 -13.45 -3.08 -10.00
N TYR A 31 -12.18 -3.45 -10.22
CA TYR A 31 -11.72 -3.96 -11.51
C TYR A 31 -12.24 -5.37 -11.85
N MET A 32 -12.38 -6.25 -10.85
CA MET A 32 -12.96 -7.58 -11.05
C MET A 32 -14.41 -7.51 -11.55
N HIS A 33 -15.15 -6.46 -11.16
CA HIS A 33 -16.49 -6.16 -11.67
C HIS A 33 -16.49 -5.37 -12.98
N LYS A 34 -15.34 -5.27 -13.67
CA LYS A 34 -15.16 -4.60 -14.96
C LYS A 34 -15.47 -3.10 -14.96
N TYR A 35 -15.52 -2.46 -13.79
CA TYR A 35 -15.65 -1.01 -13.73
C TYR A 35 -14.34 -0.33 -14.16
N LYS A 36 -14.46 0.84 -14.79
CA LYS A 36 -13.33 1.62 -15.30
C LYS A 36 -13.04 2.80 -14.37
N THR A 37 -11.76 3.12 -14.20
CA THR A 37 -11.30 4.31 -13.46
C THR A 37 -10.71 5.31 -14.44
N VAL A 38 -11.00 6.59 -14.26
CA VAL A 38 -10.36 7.70 -14.97
C VAL A 38 -9.56 8.52 -13.96
N LYS A 39 -8.38 8.99 -14.34
CA LYS A 39 -7.58 9.91 -13.53
C LYS A 39 -7.84 11.34 -14.00
N SER A 40 -8.09 12.24 -13.06
CA SER A 40 -8.13 13.68 -13.36
C SER A 40 -6.71 14.18 -13.62
N THR A 41 -6.58 15.15 -14.52
CA THR A 41 -5.34 15.90 -14.75
C THR A 41 -5.10 16.97 -13.69
N VAL A 42 -6.11 17.28 -12.87
CA VAL A 42 -6.00 18.27 -11.80
C VAL A 42 -5.11 17.73 -10.69
N HIS A 43 -4.09 18.51 -10.34
CA HIS A 43 -3.24 18.24 -9.19
C HIS A 43 -3.98 18.56 -7.89
N VAL A 44 -4.06 17.58 -7.00
CA VAL A 44 -4.52 17.80 -5.63
C VAL A 44 -3.28 17.96 -4.76
N ILE A 45 -3.17 19.10 -4.07
CA ILE A 45 -2.07 19.35 -3.13
C ILE A 45 -2.29 18.49 -1.90
N HIS A 46 -1.33 17.62 -1.61
CA HIS A 46 -1.33 16.82 -0.38
C HIS A 46 -0.37 17.47 0.62
N TYR A 47 -0.90 17.93 1.75
CA TYR A 47 -0.08 18.49 2.83
C TYR A 47 0.43 17.38 3.74
N ASP A 48 1.62 16.85 3.46
CA ASP A 48 2.30 15.87 4.31
C ASP A 48 2.98 16.49 5.56
N GLY A 49 3.00 17.83 5.64
CA GLY A 49 3.67 18.58 6.72
C GLY A 49 5.17 18.27 6.80
N ASN A 50 5.70 18.18 8.03
CA ASN A 50 7.09 17.80 8.28
C ASN A 50 7.24 16.27 8.21
N LEU A 51 7.48 15.78 6.99
CA LEU A 51 7.74 14.38 6.71
C LEU A 51 9.12 13.99 7.26
N LYS A 52 9.14 13.15 8.30
CA LYS A 52 10.37 12.60 8.90
C LYS A 52 10.47 11.12 8.56
N LEU A 53 11.68 10.64 8.28
CA LEU A 53 11.93 9.23 7.99
C LEU A 53 11.36 8.31 9.08
N SER A 54 11.53 8.67 10.36
CA SER A 54 10.98 7.89 11.49
C SER A 54 9.45 7.72 11.44
N LYS A 55 8.71 8.74 10.97
CA LYS A 55 7.26 8.65 10.78
C LYS A 55 6.90 7.71 9.64
N ILE A 56 7.67 7.74 8.55
CA ILE A 56 7.50 6.84 7.40
C ILE A 56 7.74 5.40 7.86
N LEU A 57 8.86 5.12 8.54
CA LEU A 57 9.19 3.77 9.02
C LEU A 57 8.12 3.22 9.97
N ARG A 58 7.59 4.04 10.89
CA ARG A 58 6.49 3.62 11.77
C ARG A 58 5.24 3.26 10.98
N LYS A 59 4.91 4.02 9.93
CA LYS A 59 3.77 3.75 9.05
C LYS A 59 3.97 2.44 8.28
N GLU A 60 5.15 2.25 7.68
CA GLU A 60 5.51 1.03 6.95
C GLU A 60 5.50 -0.21 7.87
N PHE A 61 5.96 -0.08 9.11
CA PHE A 61 5.87 -1.15 10.11
C PHE A 61 4.41 -1.55 10.40
N VAL A 62 3.53 -0.56 10.62
CA VAL A 62 2.09 -0.82 10.84
C VAL A 62 1.46 -1.48 9.62
N TYR A 63 1.82 -1.04 8.40
CA TYR A 63 1.37 -1.67 7.17
C TYR A 63 1.87 -3.12 7.06
N GLY A 64 3.12 -3.39 7.44
CA GLY A 64 3.65 -4.75 7.54
C GLY A 64 2.81 -5.64 8.45
N LYS A 65 2.44 -5.16 9.65
CA LYS A 65 1.59 -5.92 10.59
C LYS A 65 0.24 -6.30 9.99
N ASN A 66 -0.36 -5.41 9.20
CA ASN A 66 -1.68 -5.61 8.62
C ASN A 66 -1.62 -6.34 7.26
N THR A 67 -0.43 -6.60 6.73
CA THR A 67 -0.28 -7.25 5.41
C THR A 67 -0.74 -8.71 5.42
N LEU A 68 -0.68 -9.41 6.56
CA LEU A 68 -1.10 -10.82 6.65
C LEU A 68 -2.58 -11.05 6.37
N SER A 69 -3.48 -10.18 6.86
CA SER A 69 -4.93 -10.28 6.60
C SER A 69 -5.22 -10.15 5.11
N TYR A 70 -4.55 -9.20 4.46
CA TYR A 70 -4.62 -8.95 3.04
C TYR A 70 -4.10 -10.13 2.20
N PHE A 71 -2.93 -10.67 2.55
CA PHE A 71 -2.35 -11.84 1.88
C PHE A 71 -3.21 -13.08 2.05
N LYS A 72 -3.82 -13.29 3.22
CA LYS A 72 -4.77 -14.40 3.45
C LYS A 72 -5.99 -14.27 2.53
N LYS A 73 -6.58 -13.07 2.46
CA LYS A 73 -7.75 -12.78 1.61
C LYS A 73 -7.49 -13.07 0.12
N TYR A 74 -6.30 -12.72 -0.37
CA TYR A 74 -5.92 -12.87 -1.79
C TYR A 74 -4.95 -14.03 -2.07
N SER A 75 -4.82 -14.99 -1.15
CA SER A 75 -3.86 -16.11 -1.26
C SER A 75 -3.98 -16.93 -2.55
N LYS A 76 -5.19 -16.98 -3.14
CA LYS A 76 -5.46 -17.64 -4.43
C LYS A 76 -5.06 -16.80 -5.65
N ASP A 77 -4.99 -15.47 -5.52
CA ASP A 77 -4.56 -14.55 -6.58
C ASP A 77 -3.13 -14.05 -6.33
N LYS A 78 -2.18 -14.98 -6.43
CA LYS A 78 -0.74 -14.69 -6.24
C LYS A 78 -0.25 -13.62 -7.22
N LYS A 79 -0.74 -13.63 -8.47
CA LYS A 79 -0.33 -12.67 -9.51
C LYS A 79 -0.71 -11.24 -9.12
N TYR A 80 -1.90 -11.04 -8.56
CA TYR A 80 -2.31 -9.74 -8.05
C TYR A 80 -1.45 -9.29 -6.86
N LEU A 81 -1.21 -10.16 -5.89
CA LEU A 81 -0.35 -9.86 -4.74
C LEU A 81 1.08 -9.47 -5.16
N PHE A 82 1.70 -10.26 -6.05
CA PHE A 82 3.03 -9.95 -6.59
C PHE A 82 3.09 -8.61 -7.31
N LYS A 83 2.03 -8.23 -8.03
CA LYS A 83 1.98 -6.94 -8.71
C LYS A 83 1.93 -5.76 -7.74
N GLN A 84 1.20 -5.89 -6.62
CA GLN A 84 1.06 -4.82 -5.64
C GLN A 84 2.28 -4.68 -4.72
N TYR A 85 2.89 -5.80 -4.34
CA TYR A 85 4.03 -5.85 -3.43
C TYR A 85 5.37 -6.02 -4.15
N SER A 86 5.43 -5.78 -5.46
CA SER A 86 6.67 -5.88 -6.21
C SER A 86 7.67 -4.84 -5.71
N PHE A 87 8.84 -5.30 -5.27
CA PHE A 87 9.96 -4.47 -4.81
C PHE A 87 10.46 -3.53 -5.92
N LEU A 88 10.44 -4.01 -7.17
CA LEU A 88 10.85 -3.26 -8.35
C LEU A 88 9.65 -2.56 -8.97
N ARG A 89 9.38 -1.33 -8.51
CA ARG A 89 8.37 -0.49 -9.15
C ARG A 89 8.83 -0.14 -10.57
N LYS A 90 7.94 -0.30 -11.54
CA LYS A 90 8.17 0.07 -12.94
C LYS A 90 8.61 1.52 -13.09
N ASP A 91 8.19 2.40 -12.18
CA ASP A 91 8.54 3.82 -12.21
C ASP A 91 10.06 4.05 -12.11
N PHE A 92 10.79 3.21 -11.37
CA PHE A 92 12.26 3.29 -11.32
C PHE A 92 12.89 2.93 -12.66
N LEU A 93 12.36 1.91 -13.34
CA LEU A 93 12.82 1.48 -14.66
C LEU A 93 12.52 2.53 -15.74
N LEU A 94 11.36 3.17 -15.65
CA LEU A 94 10.93 4.22 -16.58
C LEU A 94 11.67 5.54 -16.42
N ASN A 95 12.33 5.76 -15.28
CA ASN A 95 13.06 6.99 -14.96
C ASN A 95 14.54 6.72 -14.63
N LEU A 96 15.12 5.67 -15.21
CA LEU A 96 16.54 5.33 -15.01
C LEU A 96 17.47 6.47 -15.43
N ASP A 97 17.09 7.23 -16.45
CA ASP A 97 17.81 8.40 -16.93
C ASP A 97 18.01 9.46 -15.83
N LYS A 98 17.01 9.68 -14.98
CA LYS A 98 17.09 10.61 -13.83
C LYS A 98 17.98 10.06 -12.72
N LEU A 99 17.93 8.74 -12.48
CA LEU A 99 18.73 8.09 -11.45
C LEU A 99 20.23 8.09 -11.80
N VAL A 100 20.57 7.92 -13.09
CA VAL A 100 21.97 7.94 -13.55
C VAL A 100 22.55 9.36 -13.55
N LYS A 101 21.73 10.38 -13.85
CA LYS A 101 22.15 11.79 -13.85
C LYS A 101 22.44 12.34 -12.45
N ASP A 102 21.85 11.75 -11.41
CA ASP A 102 22.02 12.18 -10.02
C ASP A 102 22.29 10.97 -9.09
N PRO A 103 23.53 10.45 -9.11
CA PRO A 103 23.87 9.22 -8.40
C PRO A 103 23.79 9.38 -6.87
N VAL A 104 24.05 10.57 -6.33
CA VAL A 104 24.01 10.81 -4.88
C VAL A 104 22.59 10.66 -4.35
N HIS A 105 21.61 11.31 -5.00
CA HIS A 105 20.21 11.17 -4.61
C HIS A 105 19.67 9.78 -4.93
N ALA A 106 20.13 9.13 -6.01
CA ALA A 106 19.77 7.75 -6.30
C ALA A 106 20.20 6.80 -5.17
N VAL A 107 21.44 6.91 -4.68
CA VAL A 107 21.93 6.10 -3.54
C VAL A 107 21.11 6.38 -2.29
N GLY A 108 20.83 7.65 -1.97
CA GLY A 108 19.98 8.01 -0.84
C GLY A 108 18.56 7.43 -0.93
N LEU A 109 17.97 7.44 -2.13
CA LEU A 109 16.67 6.85 -2.42
C LEU A 109 16.68 5.32 -2.23
N PHE A 110 17.70 4.64 -2.74
CA PHE A 110 17.86 3.19 -2.57
C PHE A 110 18.04 2.80 -1.10
N LEU A 111 18.87 3.54 -0.36
CA LEU A 111 19.08 3.34 1.07
C LEU A 111 17.76 3.53 1.83
N MET A 112 17.06 4.64 1.60
CA MET A 112 15.77 4.93 2.23
C MET A 112 14.74 3.82 1.93
N LYS A 113 14.61 3.41 0.67
CA LYS A 113 13.69 2.33 0.28
C LYS A 113 14.04 1.00 0.94
N THR A 114 15.32 0.68 1.05
CA THR A 114 15.78 -0.54 1.73
C THR A 114 15.35 -0.54 3.20
N ILE A 115 15.52 0.59 3.91
CA ILE A 115 15.10 0.72 5.31
C ILE A 115 13.57 0.64 5.45
N GLU A 116 12.81 1.27 4.54
CA GLU A 116 11.35 1.16 4.52
C GLU A 116 10.90 -0.31 4.35
N TYR A 117 11.50 -1.06 3.42
CA TYR A 117 11.17 -2.47 3.24
C TYR A 117 11.55 -3.33 4.46
N MET A 118 12.65 -3.02 5.14
CA MET A 118 13.00 -3.67 6.42
C MET A 118 11.94 -3.37 7.50
N ALA A 119 11.38 -2.16 7.54
CA ALA A 119 10.30 -1.83 8.47
C ALA A 119 9.02 -2.64 8.17
N VAL A 120 8.65 -2.80 6.90
CA VAL A 120 7.53 -3.67 6.49
C VAL A 120 7.81 -5.13 6.90
N ALA A 121 8.99 -5.65 6.57
CA ALA A 121 9.36 -7.03 6.87
C ALA A 121 9.35 -7.34 8.38
N THR A 122 9.89 -6.43 9.19
CA THR A 122 9.86 -6.56 10.65
C THR A 122 8.44 -6.48 11.20
N GLY A 123 7.56 -5.65 10.62
CA GLY A 123 6.12 -5.63 10.94
C GLY A 123 5.42 -6.95 10.63
N ILE A 124 5.71 -7.56 9.47
CA ILE A 124 5.17 -8.87 9.10
C ILE A 124 5.63 -9.93 10.11
N ILE A 125 6.95 -10.02 10.37
CA ILE A 125 7.51 -10.97 11.32
C ILE A 125 6.86 -10.79 12.70
N TYR A 126 6.80 -9.56 13.19
CA TYR A 126 6.17 -9.23 14.46
C TYR A 126 4.73 -9.76 14.55
N SER A 127 3.91 -9.56 13.50
CA SER A 127 2.52 -10.03 13.48
C SER A 127 2.35 -11.56 13.43
N ILE A 128 3.39 -12.29 13.00
CA ILE A 128 3.40 -13.76 13.02
C ILE A 128 3.70 -14.26 14.44
N PHE A 129 4.71 -13.69 15.10
CA PHE A 129 5.20 -14.12 16.41
C PHE A 129 4.32 -13.65 17.55
N ILE A 130 3.96 -12.37 17.54
CA ILE A 130 3.00 -11.80 18.46
C ILE A 130 1.68 -11.94 17.75
N LYS A 131 0.93 -12.98 18.13
CA LYS A 131 -0.44 -13.27 17.70
C LYS A 131 -1.38 -12.15 18.18
N GLU A 132 -1.10 -10.92 17.75
CA GLU A 132 -1.95 -9.76 17.93
C GLU A 132 -3.24 -10.10 17.17
N ASN A 133 -4.28 -10.47 17.91
CA ASN A 133 -5.63 -10.25 17.42
C ASN A 133 -5.72 -8.75 17.20
N VAL A 134 -5.49 -8.29 15.97
CA VAL A 134 -5.64 -6.90 15.58
C VAL A 134 -7.05 -6.51 16.03
N LYS A 135 -7.13 -5.76 17.14
CA LYS A 135 -8.39 -5.24 17.65
C LYS A 135 -8.82 -4.16 16.67
N ILE A 136 -9.59 -4.58 15.67
CA ILE A 136 -10.29 -3.71 14.74
C ILE A 136 -11.15 -2.78 15.60
N HIS A 137 -10.73 -1.52 15.74
CA HIS A 137 -11.53 -0.50 16.40
C HIS A 137 -12.69 -0.17 15.47
N GLY A 138 -13.81 -0.86 15.67
CA GLY A 138 -15.00 -0.77 14.83
C GLY A 138 -16.21 -1.40 15.49
N LYS A 139 -16.47 -1.07 16.75
CA LYS A 139 -17.79 -1.16 17.37
C LYS A 139 -17.96 0.01 18.35
N SER A 140 -18.73 1.02 17.95
CA SER A 140 -19.66 1.73 18.81
C SER A 140 -20.97 1.82 18.07
#